data_AF-A0A1H1GE24-F1
#
_entry.id   AF-A0A1H1GE24-F1
#
_cell.length_a   1.000
_cell.length_b   1.000
_cell.length_c   1.000
_cell.angle_alpha   90.00
_cell.angle_beta   90.00
_cell.angle_gamma   90.00
#
_symmetry.space_group_name_H-M   'P 1'
#
loop_
_entity.id
_entity.type
_entity.pdbx_description
1 polymer ?
#
loop_
_entity_poly.entity_id
_entity_poly.type
_entity_poly.pdbx_seq_one_letter_code
_entity_poly.pdbx_strand_id
1 'polypeptide(L)'
;MGHSMTTVSPLPSPLRDPAPRLAAGIDGKRALRLRRQVGQAIADYGMIEAGDKVMVCLSGGKDSYTLLDVLLQLQKKAPVEFELVAVHLDQKQPGYDPAVLPGYLKRIGVPFQIIEQDTYSVVSRVIPEGRTMCSLCSRLRRGALYAHADAHGFTKIALGHHRDDMVATFFLNLFFHAKLSAMPPKLLSDDGRHVVIRPLAYVSEAEIAAHAEAMAFPIIPCDLCGSQDNLQRKQVQKMMAAWEAETPGRIDQIARALARVEPSQLADPALFDFLGLSSKNKVVIPVQAGAQASPHA
;
A
#
# COMPACT_ATOMS: atom_id res chain seq x y z
N MET A 1 23.45 33.33 -17.32
CA MET A 1 23.30 33.22 -15.86
C MET A 1 21.85 33.55 -15.52
N GLY A 2 20.99 32.55 -15.38
CA GLY A 2 19.58 32.72 -15.02
C GLY A 2 19.28 31.81 -13.84
N HIS A 3 19.23 32.38 -12.63
CA HIS A 3 18.81 31.65 -11.45
C HIS A 3 17.29 31.58 -11.44
N SER A 4 16.75 30.40 -11.71
CA SER A 4 15.34 30.09 -11.49
C SER A 4 15.10 30.04 -9.99
N MET A 5 14.47 31.08 -9.45
CA MET A 5 14.03 31.12 -8.05
C MET A 5 12.90 30.11 -7.86
N THR A 6 13.21 28.95 -7.30
CA THR A 6 12.22 28.01 -6.79
C THR A 6 11.62 28.61 -5.53
N THR A 7 10.45 29.22 -5.64
CA THR A 7 9.70 29.70 -4.47
C THR A 7 9.19 28.51 -3.68
N VAL A 8 9.91 28.17 -2.60
CA VAL A 8 9.40 27.28 -1.55
C VAL A 8 8.22 28.00 -0.90
N SER A 9 7.01 27.51 -1.17
CA SER A 9 5.80 27.99 -0.51
C SER A 9 5.94 27.75 1.00
N PRO A 10 5.68 28.75 1.86
CA PRO A 10 5.76 28.57 3.31
C PRO A 10 4.82 27.44 3.75
N LEU A 11 5.28 26.65 4.74
CA LEU A 11 4.50 25.56 5.33
C LEU A 11 3.14 26.12 5.81
N PRO A 12 2.01 25.55 5.36
CA PRO A 12 0.71 26.01 5.81
C PRO A 12 0.57 25.83 7.33
N SER A 13 -0.11 26.78 7.96
CA SER A 13 -0.53 26.71 9.36
C SER A 13 -1.20 25.37 9.68
N PRO A 14 -1.18 24.90 10.95
CA PRO A 14 -1.70 23.58 11.32
C PRO A 14 -3.08 23.35 10.73
N LEU A 15 -3.21 22.23 10.02
CA LEU A 15 -4.39 21.80 9.28
C LEU A 15 -5.65 22.03 10.11
N ARG A 16 -6.44 23.06 9.79
CA ARG A 16 -7.82 23.19 10.30
C ARG A 16 -8.56 21.93 9.89
N ASP A 17 -9.15 21.23 10.87
CA ASP A 17 -9.81 19.93 10.73
C ASP A 17 -10.87 19.97 9.60
N PRO A 18 -10.58 19.47 8.39
CA PRO A 18 -11.41 19.75 7.22
C PRO A 18 -12.24 18.53 6.77
N ALA A 19 -12.09 17.40 7.47
CA ALA A 19 -12.85 16.18 7.22
C ALA A 19 -14.00 16.07 8.24
N PRO A 20 -15.20 15.65 7.82
CA PRO A 20 -16.29 15.40 8.75
C PRO A 20 -15.83 14.35 9.78
N ARG A 21 -15.84 14.71 11.06
CA ARG A 21 -15.61 13.71 12.11
C ARG A 21 -16.77 12.74 12.06
N LEU A 22 -16.50 11.48 11.72
CA LEU A 22 -17.49 10.41 11.82
C LEU A 22 -18.04 10.40 13.25
N ALA A 23 -19.36 10.55 13.37
CA ALA A 23 -20.05 10.63 14.65
C ALA A 23 -19.83 9.35 15.49
N ALA A 24 -20.13 9.44 16.79
CA ALA A 24 -20.09 8.32 17.72
C ALA A 24 -21.17 7.26 17.40
N GLY A 25 -20.95 6.52 16.33
CA GLY A 25 -21.82 5.47 15.80
C GLY A 25 -21.01 4.30 15.22
N ILE A 26 -21.63 3.47 14.39
CA ILE A 26 -20.97 2.31 13.76
C ILE A 26 -19.75 2.76 12.96
N ASP A 27 -19.85 3.87 12.22
CA ASP A 27 -18.77 4.39 11.41
C ASP A 27 -17.61 4.92 12.26
N GLY A 28 -17.91 5.56 13.41
CA GLY A 28 -16.89 5.97 14.38
C GLY A 28 -16.11 4.78 14.97
N LYS A 29 -16.82 3.67 15.30
CA LYS A 29 -16.17 2.42 15.75
C LYS A 29 -15.30 1.80 14.65
N ARG A 30 -15.79 1.79 13.40
CA ARG A 30 -15.04 1.30 12.23
C ARG A 30 -13.77 2.11 12.00
N ALA A 31 -13.87 3.44 12.01
CA ALA A 31 -12.73 4.34 11.85
C ALA A 31 -11.70 4.20 12.99
N LEU A 32 -12.13 3.93 14.22
CA LEU A 32 -11.23 3.60 15.32
C LEU A 32 -10.49 2.27 15.08
N ARG A 33 -11.20 1.22 14.65
CA ARG A 33 -10.61 -0.09 14.35
C ARG A 33 -9.58 0.01 13.22
N LEU A 34 -9.93 0.73 12.16
CA LEU A 34 -9.08 0.93 10.99
C LEU A 34 -7.79 1.67 11.37
N ARG A 35 -7.88 2.76 12.15
CA ARG A 35 -6.69 3.44 12.70
C ARG A 35 -5.81 2.52 13.56
N ARG A 36 -6.42 1.67 14.39
CA ARG A 36 -5.68 0.70 15.21
C ARG A 36 -4.93 -0.31 14.34
N GLN A 37 -5.56 -0.87 13.31
CA GLN A 37 -4.92 -1.81 12.39
C GLN A 37 -3.76 -1.15 11.63
N VAL A 38 -3.96 0.06 11.12
CA VAL A 38 -2.90 0.80 10.41
C VAL A 38 -1.76 1.19 11.34
N GLY A 39 -2.06 1.69 12.54
CA GLY A 39 -1.04 1.99 13.55
C GLY A 39 -0.24 0.75 13.97
N GLN A 40 -0.91 -0.39 14.14
CA GLN A 40 -0.24 -1.67 14.44
C GLN A 40 0.66 -2.10 13.28
N ALA A 41 0.20 -2.01 12.02
CA ALA A 41 1.03 -2.34 10.87
C ALA A 41 2.26 -1.42 10.77
N ILE A 42 2.09 -0.11 11.01
CA ILE A 42 3.21 0.83 11.01
C ILE A 42 4.24 0.44 12.09
N ALA A 43 3.79 0.07 13.29
CA ALA A 43 4.65 -0.34 14.38
C ALA A 43 5.35 -1.68 14.12
N ASP A 44 4.60 -2.73 13.76
CA ASP A 44 5.13 -4.09 13.55
C ASP A 44 6.22 -4.15 12.48
N TYR A 45 6.09 -3.33 11.43
CA TYR A 45 7.03 -3.32 10.30
C TYR A 45 7.96 -2.10 10.29
N GLY A 46 7.91 -1.24 11.32
CA GLY A 46 8.71 -0.01 11.39
C GLY A 46 8.57 0.85 10.13
N MET A 47 7.34 1.15 9.70
CA MET A 47 7.11 1.77 8.39
C MET A 47 7.45 3.27 8.35
N ILE A 48 7.25 3.98 9.45
CA ILE A 48 7.42 5.43 9.58
C ILE A 48 8.21 5.72 10.86
N GLU A 49 9.25 6.52 10.72
CA GLU A 49 10.21 6.91 11.74
C GLU A 49 10.26 8.46 11.86
N ALA A 50 10.84 8.97 12.94
CA ALA A 50 11.01 10.41 13.12
C ALA A 50 11.88 11.01 12.00
N GLY A 51 11.42 12.12 11.41
CA GLY A 51 12.08 12.80 10.30
C GLY A 51 11.76 12.22 8.91
N ASP A 52 10.90 11.20 8.82
CA ASP A 52 10.51 10.67 7.51
C ASP A 52 9.70 11.69 6.70
N LYS A 53 9.96 11.69 5.39
CA LYS A 53 9.14 12.37 4.40
C LYS A 53 8.41 11.33 3.55
N VAL A 54 7.13 11.15 3.82
CA VAL A 54 6.32 10.06 3.26
C VAL A 54 5.53 10.56 2.05
N MET A 55 5.82 9.96 0.89
CA MET A 55 5.05 10.13 -0.34
C MET A 55 3.83 9.22 -0.31
N VAL A 56 2.62 9.79 -0.17
CA VAL A 56 1.36 9.02 -0.19
C VAL A 56 0.83 8.98 -1.62
N CYS A 57 0.96 7.83 -2.28
CA CYS A 57 0.56 7.69 -3.69
C CYS A 57 -0.97 7.54 -3.83
N LEU A 58 -1.60 8.50 -4.50
CA LEU A 58 -3.04 8.51 -4.76
C LEU A 58 -3.35 8.00 -6.15
N SER A 59 -4.14 6.92 -6.24
CA SER A 59 -4.65 6.41 -7.51
C SER A 59 -5.99 7.04 -7.90
N GLY A 60 -6.65 7.74 -6.97
CA GLY A 60 -8.04 8.18 -7.09
C GLY A 60 -9.06 7.12 -6.66
N GLY A 61 -8.60 5.93 -6.26
CA GLY A 61 -9.45 4.86 -5.74
C GLY A 61 -9.67 4.93 -4.22
N LYS A 62 -10.68 4.19 -3.75
CA LYS A 62 -11.10 4.08 -2.34
C LYS A 62 -9.95 3.78 -1.38
N ASP A 63 -9.05 2.88 -1.77
CA ASP A 63 -7.95 2.42 -0.92
C ASP A 63 -6.92 3.52 -0.69
N SER A 64 -6.60 4.29 -1.74
CA SER A 64 -5.62 5.38 -1.65
C SER A 64 -6.12 6.59 -0.85
N TYR A 65 -7.42 6.93 -0.97
CA TYR A 65 -8.04 7.95 -0.11
C TYR A 65 -8.09 7.50 1.35
N THR A 66 -8.45 6.24 1.60
CA THR A 66 -8.50 5.67 2.95
C THR A 66 -7.11 5.68 3.59
N LEU A 67 -6.07 5.30 2.85
CA LEU A 67 -4.69 5.39 3.32
C LEU A 67 -4.33 6.81 3.76
N LEU A 68 -4.58 7.81 2.90
CA LEU A 68 -4.24 9.20 3.20
C LEU A 68 -4.99 9.71 4.45
N ASP A 69 -6.31 9.53 4.49
CA ASP A 69 -7.15 9.97 5.62
C ASP A 69 -6.64 9.41 6.94
N VAL A 70 -6.32 8.11 6.97
CA VAL A 70 -5.87 7.43 8.19
C VAL A 70 -4.49 7.89 8.61
N LEU A 71 -3.56 8.04 7.66
CA LEU A 71 -2.23 8.56 7.96
C LEU A 71 -2.28 9.99 8.51
N LEU A 72 -3.13 10.87 7.97
CA LEU A 72 -3.33 12.22 8.49
C LEU A 72 -3.88 12.21 9.93
N GLN A 73 -4.81 11.30 10.22
CA GLN A 73 -5.35 11.15 11.57
C GLN A 73 -4.32 10.57 12.56
N LEU A 74 -3.46 9.67 12.11
CA LEU A 74 -2.37 9.12 12.91
C LEU A 74 -1.27 10.16 13.15
N GLN A 75 -0.88 10.93 12.13
CA GLN A 75 0.13 12.00 12.22
C GLN A 75 -0.22 13.01 13.33
N LYS A 76 -1.49 13.42 13.45
CA LYS A 76 -1.99 14.32 14.51
C LYS A 76 -1.77 13.82 15.94
N LYS A 77 -1.54 12.51 16.13
CA LYS A 77 -1.41 11.85 17.43
C LYS A 77 -0.07 11.13 17.58
N ALA A 78 0.77 11.17 16.56
CA ALA A 78 2.00 10.41 16.54
C ALA A 78 2.98 10.98 17.57
N PRO A 79 3.73 10.13 18.27
CA PRO A 79 4.80 10.58 19.17
C PRO A 79 6.05 11.06 18.43
N VAL A 80 6.07 10.96 17.10
CA VAL A 80 7.19 11.29 16.22
C VAL A 80 6.73 12.25 15.13
N GLU A 81 7.61 13.19 14.78
CA GLU A 81 7.40 14.13 13.68
C GLU A 81 7.76 13.47 12.34
N PHE A 82 6.85 13.53 11.37
CA PHE A 82 7.08 13.10 9.99
C PHE A 82 6.18 13.90 9.04
N GLU A 83 6.58 14.00 7.78
CA GLU A 83 5.84 14.73 6.75
C GLU A 83 5.01 13.79 5.88
N LEU A 84 3.80 14.23 5.51
CA LEU A 84 2.95 13.56 4.53
C LEU A 84 2.76 14.48 3.32
N VAL A 85 3.08 13.99 2.12
CA VAL A 85 2.75 14.67 0.86
C VAL A 85 1.98 13.71 -0.03
N ALA A 86 0.79 14.12 -0.46
CA ALA A 86 0.01 13.38 -1.42
C ALA A 86 0.61 13.51 -2.83
N VAL A 87 0.82 12.41 -3.52
CA VAL A 87 1.36 12.43 -4.89
C VAL A 87 0.46 11.62 -5.82
N HIS A 88 0.08 12.22 -6.94
CA HIS A 88 -0.71 11.57 -7.97
C HIS A 88 0.01 11.60 -9.31
N LEU A 89 -0.08 10.49 -10.05
CA LEU A 89 0.39 10.43 -11.43
C LEU A 89 -0.81 10.53 -12.37
N ASP A 90 -0.98 11.70 -12.99
CA ASP A 90 -1.90 11.91 -14.09
C ASP A 90 -1.30 11.28 -15.36
N GLN A 91 -1.90 10.17 -15.78
CA GLN A 91 -1.46 9.40 -16.94
C GLN A 91 -2.05 9.91 -18.27
N LYS A 92 -2.75 11.06 -18.26
CA LYS A 92 -3.49 11.65 -19.39
C LYS A 92 -4.52 10.71 -19.98
N GLN A 93 -5.25 10.04 -19.10
CA GLN A 93 -6.23 9.06 -19.49
C GLN A 93 -7.55 9.68 -19.98
N PRO A 94 -8.21 9.08 -21.00
CA PRO A 94 -9.54 9.51 -21.40
C PRO A 94 -10.54 9.44 -20.23
N GLY A 95 -11.38 10.45 -20.09
CA GLY A 95 -12.44 10.49 -19.07
C GLY A 95 -11.99 10.86 -17.65
N TYR A 96 -10.70 11.12 -17.43
CA TYR A 96 -10.21 11.62 -16.14
C TYR A 96 -10.40 13.13 -16.04
N ASP A 97 -11.13 13.58 -15.03
CA ASP A 97 -11.21 14.99 -14.66
C ASP A 97 -10.04 15.37 -13.74
N PRO A 98 -9.06 16.15 -14.23
CA PRO A 98 -7.89 16.54 -13.44
C PRO A 98 -8.22 17.50 -12.29
N ALA A 99 -9.44 18.03 -12.19
CA ALA A 99 -9.82 18.94 -11.12
C ALA A 99 -10.26 18.23 -9.83
N VAL A 100 -10.75 16.98 -9.90
CA VAL A 100 -11.37 16.28 -8.77
C VAL A 100 -10.39 16.09 -7.61
N LEU A 101 -9.23 15.47 -7.88
CA LEU A 101 -8.27 15.15 -6.84
C LEU A 101 -7.59 16.41 -6.25
N PRO A 102 -7.09 17.37 -7.04
CA PRO A 102 -6.58 18.63 -6.49
C PRO A 102 -7.63 19.42 -5.71
N GLY A 103 -8.90 19.43 -6.16
CA GLY A 103 -9.99 20.09 -5.46
C GLY A 103 -10.23 19.47 -4.07
N TYR A 104 -10.26 18.13 -4.00
CA TYR A 104 -10.34 17.40 -2.74
C TYR A 104 -9.17 17.74 -1.80
N LEU A 105 -7.92 17.63 -2.29
CA LEU A 105 -6.71 17.83 -1.48
C LEU A 105 -6.59 19.27 -0.96
N LYS A 106 -6.92 20.27 -1.78
CA LYS A 106 -7.01 21.68 -1.36
C LYS A 106 -8.05 21.86 -0.26
N ARG A 107 -9.24 21.27 -0.41
CA ARG A 107 -10.32 21.34 0.58
C ARG A 107 -9.88 20.76 1.92
N ILE A 108 -9.12 19.67 1.91
CA ILE A 108 -8.59 19.06 3.14
C ILE A 108 -7.25 19.62 3.63
N GLY A 109 -6.71 20.63 2.95
CA GLY A 109 -5.49 21.34 3.35
C GLY A 109 -4.18 20.54 3.19
N VAL A 110 -4.18 19.41 2.51
CA VAL A 110 -3.03 18.50 2.44
C VAL A 110 -2.03 18.96 1.36
N PRO A 111 -0.72 19.03 1.64
CA PRO A 111 0.29 19.26 0.61
C PRO A 111 0.25 18.17 -0.46
N PHE A 112 0.25 18.56 -1.74
CA PHE A 112 0.19 17.60 -2.83
C PHE A 112 1.00 17.99 -4.05
N GLN A 113 1.38 16.99 -4.84
CA GLN A 113 2.08 17.13 -6.11
C GLN A 113 1.40 16.26 -7.17
N ILE A 114 1.19 16.82 -8.36
CA ILE A 114 0.65 16.11 -9.51
C ILE A 114 1.78 15.94 -10.53
N ILE A 115 2.10 14.70 -10.85
CA ILE A 115 3.05 14.33 -11.89
C ILE A 115 2.24 14.08 -13.15
N GLU A 116 2.59 14.72 -14.26
CA GLU A 116 1.97 14.47 -15.54
C GLU A 116 2.88 13.62 -16.42
N GLN A 117 2.39 12.48 -16.89
CA GLN A 117 3.14 11.63 -17.81
C GLN A 117 2.19 10.87 -18.73
N ASP A 118 2.30 11.08 -20.04
CA ASP A 118 1.52 10.33 -21.03
C ASP A 118 2.01 8.88 -21.13
N THR A 119 1.61 8.08 -20.15
CA THR A 119 1.86 6.64 -20.10
C THR A 119 0.89 5.91 -21.03
N TYR A 120 -0.33 6.44 -21.19
CA TYR A 120 -1.38 5.82 -21.98
C TYR A 120 -0.97 5.66 -23.44
N SER A 121 -0.54 6.73 -24.11
CA SER A 121 -0.15 6.69 -25.52
C SER A 121 1.07 5.78 -25.76
N VAL A 122 2.00 5.72 -24.80
CA VAL A 122 3.18 4.84 -24.88
C VAL A 122 2.77 3.38 -24.83
N VAL A 123 1.90 2.99 -23.88
CA VAL A 123 1.47 1.61 -23.72
C VAL A 123 0.61 1.19 -24.92
N SER A 124 -0.34 2.04 -25.36
CA SER A 124 -1.20 1.80 -26.53
C SER A 124 -0.44 1.66 -27.85
N ARG A 125 0.74 2.30 -27.98
CA ARG A 125 1.61 2.14 -29.15
C ARG A 125 2.38 0.82 -29.14
N VAL A 126 2.81 0.36 -27.96
CA VAL A 126 3.72 -0.78 -27.80
C VAL A 126 2.97 -2.11 -27.73
N ILE A 127 1.77 -2.12 -27.17
CA ILE A 127 1.00 -3.34 -26.95
C ILE A 127 -0.20 -3.36 -27.90
N PRO A 128 -0.32 -4.39 -28.76
CA PRO A 128 -1.46 -4.54 -29.66
C PRO A 128 -2.79 -4.59 -28.89
N GLU A 129 -3.86 -4.09 -29.52
CA GLU A 129 -5.22 -4.18 -28.97
C GLU A 129 -5.57 -5.63 -28.59
N GLY A 130 -6.21 -5.80 -27.42
CA GLY A 130 -6.58 -7.13 -26.89
C GLY A 130 -5.50 -7.87 -26.10
N ARG A 131 -4.29 -7.30 -25.94
CA ARG A 131 -3.24 -7.83 -25.05
C ARG A 131 -3.19 -7.07 -23.71
N THR A 132 -2.71 -7.76 -22.67
CA THR A 132 -2.65 -7.21 -21.30
C THR A 132 -1.70 -6.02 -21.18
N MET A 133 -2.28 -4.83 -20.98
CA MET A 133 -1.56 -3.56 -20.83
C MET A 133 -0.89 -3.37 -19.46
N CYS A 134 -1.38 -4.09 -18.44
CA CYS A 134 -1.11 -3.81 -17.04
C CYS A 134 0.35 -3.99 -16.62
N SER A 135 1.10 -4.90 -17.24
CA SER A 135 2.49 -5.17 -16.86
C SER A 135 3.43 -4.02 -17.24
N LEU A 136 3.23 -3.41 -18.42
CA LEU A 136 4.01 -2.26 -18.87
C LEU A 136 3.55 -0.98 -18.17
N CYS A 137 2.24 -0.74 -18.10
CA CYS A 137 1.67 0.41 -17.39
C CYS A 137 2.13 0.47 -15.92
N SER A 138 2.06 -0.66 -15.20
CA SER A 138 2.48 -0.75 -13.81
C SER A 138 3.99 -0.49 -13.63
N ARG A 139 4.83 -0.93 -14.58
CA ARG A 139 6.28 -0.65 -14.56
C ARG A 139 6.57 0.84 -14.80
N LEU A 140 5.94 1.44 -15.81
CA LEU A 140 6.11 2.86 -16.13
C LEU A 140 5.66 3.76 -14.97
N ARG A 141 4.48 3.47 -14.39
CA ARG A 141 3.96 4.20 -13.23
C ARG A 141 4.90 4.12 -12.02
N ARG A 142 5.44 2.93 -11.72
CA ARG A 142 6.42 2.79 -10.63
C ARG A 142 7.69 3.57 -10.91
N GLY A 143 8.22 3.49 -12.12
CA GLY A 143 9.41 4.25 -12.52
C GLY A 143 9.22 5.76 -12.33
N ALA A 144 8.09 6.29 -12.78
CA ALA A 144 7.72 7.69 -12.61
C ALA A 144 7.67 8.12 -11.14
N LEU A 145 6.94 7.36 -10.32
CA LEU A 145 6.80 7.64 -8.89
C LEU A 145 8.15 7.56 -8.16
N TYR A 146 8.99 6.59 -8.49
CA TYR A 146 10.28 6.39 -7.82
C TYR A 146 11.28 7.48 -8.21
N ALA A 147 11.34 7.85 -9.49
CA ALA A 147 12.15 8.98 -9.94
C ALA A 147 11.72 10.29 -9.27
N HIS A 148 10.41 10.48 -9.11
CA HIS A 148 9.86 11.63 -8.40
C HIS A 148 10.19 11.61 -6.90
N ALA A 149 10.11 10.43 -6.29
CA ALA A 149 10.48 10.22 -4.88
C ALA A 149 11.94 10.66 -4.63
N ASP A 150 12.85 10.22 -5.50
CA ASP A 150 14.28 10.55 -5.46
C ASP A 150 14.52 12.06 -5.60
N ALA A 151 13.95 12.66 -6.64
CA ALA A 151 14.14 14.07 -6.96
C ALA A 151 13.64 15.05 -5.88
N HIS A 152 12.69 14.62 -5.03
CA HIS A 152 12.07 15.46 -4.00
C HIS A 152 12.40 15.03 -2.56
N GLY A 153 13.36 14.10 -2.40
CA GLY A 153 13.88 13.67 -1.11
C GLY A 153 12.87 12.92 -0.25
N PHE A 154 11.99 12.13 -0.87
CA PHE A 154 11.06 11.26 -0.14
C PHE A 154 11.78 10.03 0.42
N THR A 155 11.64 9.78 1.72
CA THR A 155 12.28 8.64 2.39
C THR A 155 11.42 7.38 2.33
N LYS A 156 10.09 7.53 2.28
CA LYS A 156 9.12 6.43 2.18
C LYS A 156 8.11 6.67 1.05
N ILE A 157 7.69 5.57 0.41
CA ILE A 157 6.62 5.55 -0.59
C ILE A 157 5.45 4.72 -0.06
N ALA A 158 4.36 5.37 0.32
CA ALA A 158 3.17 4.71 0.85
C ALA A 158 2.17 4.39 -0.27
N LEU A 159 1.78 3.11 -0.36
CA LEU A 159 0.81 2.61 -1.35
C LEU A 159 -0.43 2.03 -0.66
N GLY A 160 -1.61 2.25 -1.26
CA GLY A 160 -2.91 1.81 -0.74
C GLY A 160 -3.19 0.31 -0.83
N HIS A 161 -2.17 -0.55 -0.91
CA HIS A 161 -2.37 -2.00 -0.95
C HIS A 161 -2.78 -2.52 0.42
N HIS A 162 -3.79 -3.38 0.46
CA HIS A 162 -4.39 -3.87 1.69
C HIS A 162 -4.20 -5.38 1.91
N ARG A 163 -4.72 -5.92 3.02
CA ARG A 163 -4.55 -7.33 3.40
C ARG A 163 -4.96 -8.29 2.29
N ASP A 164 -6.13 -8.05 1.71
CA ASP A 164 -6.68 -8.90 0.65
C ASP A 164 -5.81 -8.85 -0.63
N ASP A 165 -5.17 -7.72 -0.97
CA ASP A 165 -4.19 -7.66 -2.07
C ASP A 165 -2.96 -8.53 -1.80
N MET A 166 -2.50 -8.58 -0.56
CA MET A 166 -1.36 -9.40 -0.16
C MET A 166 -1.68 -10.89 -0.33
N VAL A 167 -2.87 -11.31 0.11
CA VAL A 167 -3.35 -12.69 -0.04
C VAL A 167 -3.61 -13.03 -1.51
N ALA A 168 -4.20 -12.13 -2.29
CA ALA A 168 -4.38 -12.32 -3.73
C ALA A 168 -3.03 -12.48 -4.44
N THR A 169 -2.03 -11.66 -4.07
CA THR A 169 -0.67 -11.76 -4.61
C THR A 169 0.00 -13.08 -4.21
N PHE A 170 -0.22 -13.55 -2.98
CA PHE A 170 0.24 -14.87 -2.54
C PHE A 170 -0.32 -15.98 -3.41
N PHE A 171 -1.63 -16.02 -3.65
CA PHE A 171 -2.24 -17.06 -4.50
C PHE A 171 -1.81 -16.96 -5.96
N LEU A 172 -1.62 -15.76 -6.49
CA LEU A 172 -1.07 -15.59 -7.83
C LEU A 172 0.32 -16.23 -7.93
N ASN A 173 1.20 -15.96 -6.97
CA ASN A 173 2.55 -16.53 -6.94
C ASN A 173 2.54 -18.04 -6.70
N LEU A 174 1.68 -18.53 -5.80
CA LEU A 174 1.55 -19.94 -5.49
C LEU A 174 1.07 -20.74 -6.70
N PHE A 175 -0.02 -20.30 -7.35
CA PHE A 175 -0.66 -21.07 -8.43
C PHE A 175 0.00 -20.91 -9.79
N PHE A 176 0.58 -19.74 -10.09
CA PHE A 176 1.06 -19.44 -11.44
C PHE A 176 2.57 -19.25 -11.55
N HIS A 177 3.28 -19.14 -10.42
CA HIS A 177 4.73 -18.89 -10.40
C HIS A 177 5.51 -19.85 -9.49
N ALA A 178 4.85 -20.87 -8.93
CA ALA A 178 5.45 -21.87 -8.03
C ALA A 178 6.30 -21.24 -6.91
N LYS A 179 5.83 -20.13 -6.33
CA LYS A 179 6.59 -19.33 -5.35
C LYS A 179 5.77 -19.03 -4.10
N LEU A 180 6.30 -19.38 -2.93
CA LEU A 180 5.78 -18.94 -1.63
C LEU A 180 6.21 -17.50 -1.35
N SER A 181 5.49 -16.54 -1.94
CA SER A 181 5.70 -15.12 -1.65
C SER A 181 4.43 -14.32 -1.83
N ALA A 182 4.25 -13.31 -0.99
CA ALA A 182 3.14 -12.36 -1.06
C ALA A 182 3.65 -10.98 -1.46
N MET A 183 2.87 -9.96 -1.14
CA MET A 183 3.31 -8.56 -1.18
C MET A 183 3.73 -8.15 0.24
N PRO A 184 5.02 -7.90 0.52
CA PRO A 184 5.47 -7.60 1.88
C PRO A 184 4.96 -6.22 2.36
N PRO A 185 4.65 -6.03 3.65
CA PRO A 185 4.17 -4.75 4.18
C PRO A 185 5.16 -3.60 4.04
N LYS A 186 6.46 -3.89 4.18
CA LYS A 186 7.58 -2.97 3.93
C LYS A 186 8.56 -3.64 2.97
N LEU A 187 9.00 -2.92 1.95
CA LEU A 187 9.89 -3.43 0.90
C LEU A 187 10.98 -2.42 0.61
N LEU A 188 12.24 -2.87 0.64
CA LEU A 188 13.34 -2.13 0.01
C LEU A 188 13.34 -2.45 -1.49
N SER A 189 13.39 -1.43 -2.35
CA SER A 189 13.50 -1.64 -3.79
C SER A 189 14.76 -2.41 -4.15
N ASP A 190 14.75 -3.12 -5.28
CA ASP A 190 15.86 -3.99 -5.69
C ASP A 190 17.20 -3.22 -5.86
N ASP A 191 17.12 -1.92 -6.18
CA ASP A 191 18.27 -1.02 -6.29
C ASP A 191 18.70 -0.39 -4.94
N GLY A 192 18.02 -0.73 -3.84
CA GLY A 192 18.33 -0.25 -2.49
C GLY A 192 17.97 1.21 -2.20
N ARG A 193 17.34 1.93 -3.14
CA ARG A 193 17.14 3.39 -3.04
C ARG A 193 15.83 3.80 -2.38
N HIS A 194 14.80 2.97 -2.43
CA HIS A 194 13.45 3.35 -2.03
C HIS A 194 12.85 2.35 -1.04
N VAL A 195 12.23 2.88 0.00
CA VAL A 195 11.44 2.07 0.95
C VAL A 195 9.97 2.26 0.64
N VAL A 196 9.32 1.18 0.21
CA VAL A 196 7.87 1.13 -0.05
C VAL A 196 7.17 0.57 1.18
N ILE A 197 6.12 1.26 1.63
CA ILE A 197 5.31 0.86 2.78
C ILE A 197 3.84 0.67 2.38
N ARG A 198 3.16 -0.25 3.06
CA ARG A 198 1.75 -0.60 2.83
C ARG A 198 1.00 -0.59 4.17
N PRO A 199 0.68 0.61 4.70
CA PRO A 199 0.10 0.72 6.04
C PRO A 199 -1.27 0.02 6.19
N LEU A 200 -1.98 -0.24 5.09
CA LEU A 200 -3.24 -0.99 5.08
C LEU A 200 -3.07 -2.52 5.13
N ALA A 201 -1.86 -3.05 5.40
CA ALA A 201 -1.54 -4.48 5.39
C ALA A 201 -2.46 -5.36 6.28
N TYR A 202 -3.06 -4.79 7.32
CA TYR A 202 -3.99 -5.47 8.24
C TYR A 202 -5.47 -5.15 8.00
N VAL A 203 -5.77 -4.25 7.06
CA VAL A 203 -7.13 -3.77 6.80
C VAL A 203 -7.75 -4.59 5.68
N SER A 204 -9.01 -4.98 5.85
CA SER A 204 -9.77 -5.69 4.80
C SER A 204 -10.31 -4.75 3.73
N GLU A 205 -10.55 -5.27 2.52
CA GLU A 205 -11.20 -4.49 1.46
C GLU A 205 -12.61 -4.01 1.89
N ALA A 206 -13.36 -4.87 2.59
CA ALA A 206 -14.70 -4.52 3.07
C ALA A 206 -14.69 -3.34 4.06
N GLU A 207 -13.69 -3.26 4.94
CA GLU A 207 -13.53 -2.12 5.84
C GLU A 207 -13.17 -0.84 5.10
N ILE A 208 -12.30 -0.94 4.09
CA ILE A 208 -11.91 0.21 3.26
C ILE A 208 -13.12 0.72 2.49
N ALA A 209 -13.89 -0.16 1.86
CA ALA A 209 -15.09 0.21 1.11
C ALA A 209 -16.10 0.94 2.02
N ALA A 210 -16.40 0.36 3.18
CA ALA A 210 -17.35 0.95 4.12
C ALA A 210 -16.84 2.25 4.76
N HIS A 211 -15.51 2.44 4.91
CA HIS A 211 -14.92 3.71 5.35
C HIS A 211 -15.00 4.77 4.25
N ALA A 212 -14.68 4.39 3.01
CA ALA A 212 -14.72 5.29 1.86
C ALA A 212 -16.13 5.83 1.58
N GLU A 213 -17.15 4.98 1.73
CA GLU A 213 -18.56 5.36 1.63
C GLU A 213 -18.93 6.34 2.76
N ALA A 214 -18.59 6.01 4.01
CA ALA A 214 -18.89 6.86 5.16
C ALA A 214 -18.22 8.25 5.07
N MET A 215 -17.02 8.32 4.47
CA MET A 215 -16.29 9.56 4.25
C MET A 215 -16.70 10.28 2.96
N ALA A 216 -17.55 9.68 2.12
CA ALA A 216 -17.97 10.17 0.81
C ALA A 216 -16.78 10.63 -0.06
N PHE A 217 -15.75 9.78 -0.17
CA PHE A 217 -14.58 10.12 -0.98
C PHE A 217 -14.96 10.32 -2.45
N PRO A 218 -14.36 11.31 -3.14
CA PRO A 218 -14.59 11.52 -4.58
C PRO A 218 -13.77 10.49 -5.37
N ILE A 219 -14.27 9.26 -5.39
CA ILE A 219 -13.65 8.14 -6.10
C ILE A 219 -13.66 8.44 -7.59
N ILE A 220 -12.48 8.38 -8.19
CA ILE A 220 -12.30 8.58 -9.62
C ILE A 220 -12.34 7.19 -10.27
N PRO A 221 -13.34 6.91 -11.13
CA PRO A 221 -13.39 5.65 -11.85
C PRO A 221 -12.16 5.53 -12.75
N CYS A 222 -11.49 4.39 -12.68
CA CYS A 222 -10.37 4.09 -13.57
C CYS A 222 -10.86 3.16 -14.68
N ASP A 223 -11.34 3.76 -15.76
CA ASP A 223 -11.79 3.02 -16.94
C ASP A 223 -10.65 2.75 -17.94
N LEU A 224 -9.42 3.22 -17.64
CA LEU A 224 -8.24 3.15 -18.49
C LEU A 224 -7.96 1.75 -19.05
N CYS A 225 -8.18 0.74 -18.22
CA CYS A 225 -7.88 -0.64 -18.51
C CYS A 225 -9.14 -1.50 -18.53
N GLY A 226 -10.28 -0.92 -18.94
CA GLY A 226 -11.60 -1.52 -19.10
C GLY A 226 -11.61 -3.03 -18.89
N SER A 227 -11.64 -3.48 -17.64
CA SER A 227 -11.74 -4.90 -17.28
C SER A 227 -10.88 -5.89 -18.11
N GLN A 228 -9.65 -5.54 -18.51
CA GLN A 228 -8.67 -6.56 -18.88
C GLN A 228 -8.06 -7.12 -17.62
N ASP A 229 -8.91 -7.83 -16.90
CA ASP A 229 -8.50 -8.71 -15.85
C ASP A 229 -7.47 -9.66 -16.42
N ASN A 230 -6.29 -9.69 -15.79
CA ASN A 230 -5.54 -10.92 -15.86
C ASN A 230 -6.52 -12.01 -15.39
N LEU A 231 -6.88 -12.93 -16.28
CA LEU A 231 -7.83 -14.00 -16.00
C LEU A 231 -7.48 -14.70 -14.67
N GLN A 232 -6.18 -14.81 -14.38
CA GLN A 232 -5.63 -15.32 -13.12
C GLN A 232 -6.05 -14.50 -11.89
N ARG A 233 -5.99 -13.16 -11.94
CA ARG A 233 -6.38 -12.30 -10.81
C ARG A 233 -7.88 -12.37 -10.56
N LYS A 234 -8.68 -12.36 -11.62
CA LYS A 234 -10.14 -12.55 -11.54
C LYS A 234 -10.50 -13.90 -10.91
N GLN A 235 -9.83 -14.96 -11.36
CA GLN A 235 -10.00 -16.31 -10.81
C GLN A 235 -9.66 -16.35 -9.31
N VAL A 236 -8.53 -15.79 -8.91
CA VAL A 236 -8.11 -15.71 -7.50
C VAL A 236 -9.10 -14.90 -6.66
N GLN A 237 -9.55 -13.73 -7.14
CA GLN A 237 -10.54 -12.91 -6.44
C GLN A 237 -11.87 -13.65 -6.27
N LYS A 238 -12.35 -14.34 -7.31
CA LYS A 238 -13.57 -15.16 -7.22
C LYS A 238 -13.43 -16.28 -6.19
N MET A 239 -12.30 -16.98 -6.18
CA MET A 239 -12.00 -18.02 -5.19
C MET A 239 -11.97 -17.45 -3.77
N MET A 240 -11.28 -16.33 -3.57
CA MET A 240 -11.21 -15.67 -2.25
C MET A 240 -12.58 -15.23 -1.76
N ALA A 241 -13.40 -14.64 -2.63
CA ALA A 241 -14.76 -14.23 -2.29
C ALA A 241 -15.64 -15.44 -1.92
N ALA A 242 -15.51 -16.56 -2.64
CA ALA A 242 -16.23 -17.80 -2.31
C ALA A 242 -15.82 -18.33 -0.92
N TRP A 243 -14.52 -18.40 -0.64
CA TRP A 243 -14.03 -18.86 0.66
C TRP A 243 -14.42 -17.97 1.83
N GLU A 244 -14.44 -16.65 1.63
CA GLU A 244 -14.87 -15.71 2.66
C GLU A 244 -16.38 -15.82 2.92
N ALA A 245 -17.18 -16.10 1.89
CA ALA A 245 -18.61 -16.35 2.03
C ALA A 245 -18.92 -17.69 2.72
N GLU A 246 -18.18 -18.75 2.39
CA GLU A 246 -18.33 -20.09 2.98
C GLU A 246 -17.75 -20.17 4.41
N THR A 247 -16.63 -19.49 4.66
CA THR A 247 -15.96 -19.45 5.97
C THR A 247 -15.47 -18.02 6.25
N PRO A 248 -16.31 -17.16 6.86
CA PRO A 248 -15.90 -15.81 7.22
C PRO A 248 -14.62 -15.78 8.06
N GLY A 249 -13.68 -14.91 7.70
CA GLY A 249 -12.36 -14.82 8.32
C GLY A 249 -11.31 -15.75 7.70
N ARG A 250 -11.60 -16.47 6.61
CA ARG A 250 -10.61 -17.31 5.93
C ARG A 250 -9.45 -16.48 5.39
N ILE A 251 -9.73 -15.34 4.77
CA ILE A 251 -8.68 -14.47 4.21
C ILE A 251 -7.80 -13.90 5.31
N ASP A 252 -8.38 -13.55 6.47
CA ASP A 252 -7.62 -13.10 7.64
C ASP A 252 -6.69 -14.18 8.19
N GLN A 253 -7.17 -15.43 8.28
CA GLN A 253 -6.36 -16.57 8.71
C GLN A 253 -5.17 -16.80 7.78
N ILE A 254 -5.39 -16.76 6.46
CA ILE A 254 -4.32 -16.91 5.47
C ILE A 254 -3.31 -15.75 5.60
N ALA A 255 -3.79 -14.52 5.76
CA ALA A 255 -2.91 -13.36 5.95
C ALA A 255 -2.03 -13.51 7.19
N ARG A 256 -2.56 -14.01 8.31
CA ARG A 256 -1.77 -14.29 9.52
C ARG A 256 -0.75 -15.41 9.32
N ALA A 257 -1.09 -16.43 8.53
CA ALA A 257 -0.17 -17.52 8.21
C ALA A 257 1.06 -17.02 7.43
N LEU A 258 0.91 -15.98 6.59
CA LEU A 258 2.04 -15.37 5.87
C LEU A 258 3.10 -14.76 6.80
N ALA A 259 2.76 -14.43 8.05
CA ALA A 259 3.69 -13.92 9.05
C ALA A 259 4.25 -15.03 9.98
N ARG A 260 3.85 -16.29 9.77
CA ARG A 260 4.22 -17.44 10.63
C ARG A 260 4.82 -18.55 9.77
N VAL A 261 6.05 -18.33 9.31
CA VAL A 261 6.78 -19.28 8.47
C VAL A 261 7.60 -20.21 9.35
N GLU A 262 7.49 -21.51 9.12
CA GLU A 262 8.28 -22.54 9.79
C GLU A 262 9.25 -23.18 8.77
N PRO A 263 10.51 -22.70 8.66
CA PRO A 263 11.43 -23.16 7.61
C PRO A 263 11.66 -24.67 7.60
N SER A 264 11.68 -25.32 8.77
CA SER A 264 11.85 -26.77 8.91
C SER A 264 10.66 -27.59 8.40
N GLN A 265 9.47 -26.97 8.27
CA GLN A 265 8.26 -27.58 7.73
C GLN A 265 8.02 -27.19 6.26
N LEU A 266 8.96 -26.43 5.66
CA LEU A 266 9.00 -26.15 4.23
C LEU A 266 10.12 -26.97 3.55
N ALA A 267 10.32 -26.79 2.25
CA ALA A 267 11.25 -27.59 1.44
C ALA A 267 12.42 -26.76 0.87
N ASP A 268 12.86 -25.72 1.57
CA ASP A 268 13.95 -24.85 1.12
C ASP A 268 15.26 -25.15 1.88
N PRO A 269 16.22 -25.87 1.27
CA PRO A 269 17.49 -26.21 1.91
C PRO A 269 18.42 -25.01 2.13
N ALA A 270 18.16 -23.85 1.51
CA ALA A 270 18.90 -22.62 1.78
C ALA A 270 18.41 -21.93 3.07
N LEU A 271 17.14 -22.14 3.46
CA LEU A 271 16.57 -21.59 4.68
C LEU A 271 16.64 -22.55 5.87
N PHE A 272 16.77 -23.87 5.62
CA PHE A 272 16.87 -24.87 6.67
C PHE A 272 17.87 -25.97 6.32
N ASP A 273 18.78 -26.29 7.26
CA ASP A 273 19.79 -27.34 7.08
C ASP A 273 19.19 -28.74 7.29
N PHE A 274 18.71 -29.35 6.20
CA PHE A 274 18.20 -30.72 6.21
C PHE A 274 19.32 -31.77 6.31
N LEU A 275 20.53 -31.49 5.83
CA LEU A 275 21.64 -32.45 5.85
C LEU A 275 22.17 -32.65 7.27
N GLY A 276 22.11 -31.61 8.10
CA GLY A 276 22.47 -31.65 9.52
C GLY A 276 21.46 -32.35 10.43
N LEU A 277 20.27 -32.71 9.94
CA LEU A 277 19.24 -33.39 10.74
C LEU A 277 19.67 -34.81 11.11
N SER A 278 19.82 -35.08 12.41
CA SER A 278 20.01 -36.43 12.92
C SER A 278 19.34 -36.61 14.29
N SER A 279 19.00 -37.85 14.64
CA SER A 279 18.43 -38.19 15.96
C SER A 279 19.36 -37.91 17.14
N LYS A 280 20.65 -37.63 16.86
CA LYS A 280 21.69 -37.34 17.86
C LYS A 280 22.04 -35.85 17.97
N ASN A 281 21.68 -35.03 16.99
CA ASN A 281 21.87 -33.57 17.00
C ASN A 281 20.52 -32.86 16.92
N LYS A 282 20.04 -32.31 18.04
CA LYS A 282 18.94 -31.34 18.02
C LYS A 282 19.46 -30.08 17.34
N VAL A 283 19.11 -29.87 16.07
CA VAL A 283 19.45 -28.65 15.32
C VAL A 283 18.91 -27.44 16.09
N VAL A 284 19.79 -26.51 16.44
CA VAL A 284 19.42 -25.19 16.94
C VAL A 284 19.02 -24.36 15.73
N ILE A 285 17.74 -24.07 15.59
CA ILE A 285 17.26 -23.09 14.60
C ILE A 285 17.90 -21.75 14.98
N PRO A 286 18.64 -21.07 14.09
CA PRO A 286 19.03 -19.69 14.34
C PRO A 286 17.75 -18.86 14.41
N VAL A 287 17.38 -18.45 15.62
CA VAL A 287 16.35 -17.44 15.84
C VAL A 287 16.83 -16.18 15.15
N GLN A 288 16.15 -15.75 14.08
CA GLN A 288 16.38 -14.42 13.51
C GLN A 288 16.20 -13.38 14.63
N ALA A 289 17.21 -12.55 14.82
CA ALA A 289 17.21 -11.47 15.79
C ALA A 289 16.02 -10.52 15.54
N GLY A 290 15.24 -10.21 16.58
CA GLY A 290 14.36 -9.05 16.58
C GLY A 290 12.92 -9.28 17.06
N ALA A 291 12.73 -9.76 18.28
CA ALA A 291 11.57 -9.39 19.10
C ALA A 291 11.95 -9.54 20.57
N GLN A 292 12.75 -8.61 21.08
CA GLN A 292 12.82 -8.42 22.52
C GLN A 292 11.44 -7.96 22.96
N ALA A 293 10.68 -8.87 23.58
CA ALA A 293 9.57 -8.50 24.42
C ALA A 293 10.10 -7.53 25.48
N SER A 294 9.65 -6.28 25.44
CA SER A 294 9.89 -5.34 26.54
C SER A 294 9.19 -5.88 27.79
N PRO A 295 9.90 -6.09 28.91
CA PRO A 295 9.28 -6.45 30.16
C PRO A 295 9.18 -5.19 31.01
N HIS A 296 8.12 -4.39 30.88
CA HIS A 296 7.78 -3.42 31.92
C HIS A 296 6.27 -3.23 32.07
N ALA A 297 5.88 -3.36 33.34
CA ALA A 297 4.65 -3.01 34.05
C ALA A 297 3.65 -2.08 33.35
#